data_AF-D7NYH9-F1
#
_entry.id   AF-D7NYH9-F1
#
_cell.length_a   1.000
_cell.length_b   1.000
_cell.length_c   1.000
_cell.angle_alpha   90.00
_cell.angle_beta   90.00
_cell.angle_gamma   90.00
#
_symmetry.space_group_name_H-M   'P 1'
#
loop_
_entity.id
_entity.type
_entity.pdbx_description
1 polymer ?
#
loop_
_entity_poly.entity_id
_entity_poly.type
_entity_poly.pdbx_seq_one_letter_code
_entity_poly.pdbx_strand_id
1 'polypeptide(L)'
;LAQDQTRDTQLITVDEKLDITTLTGVPEEHIKTRKVRIFVPARNNMQSGVNNTKKWKMEFDTRERWENPLMGWASTADPLSNLVLTFSTKEDAVAFAEKNGWSYDVEERKVP
;
A
#
# COMPACT_ATOMS: atom_id res chain seq x y z
N LEU A 1 -25.58 36.58 -9.72
CA LEU A 1 -26.42 35.37 -9.56
C LEU A 1 -26.44 34.45 -10.79
N ALA A 2 -25.55 34.63 -11.79
CA ALA A 2 -25.62 33.90 -13.07
C ALA A 2 -24.34 33.11 -13.44
N GLN A 3 -23.42 32.89 -12.49
CA GLN A 3 -22.14 32.21 -12.75
C GLN A 3 -22.10 30.75 -12.25
N ASP A 4 -23.08 30.31 -11.45
CA ASP A 4 -23.07 28.94 -10.90
C ASP A 4 -23.63 27.91 -11.88
N GLN A 5 -24.60 28.27 -12.74
CA GLN A 5 -25.24 27.32 -13.66
C GLN A 5 -24.31 26.73 -14.74
N THR A 6 -23.26 27.43 -15.17
CA THR A 6 -22.30 26.93 -16.17
C THR A 6 -21.24 26.01 -15.56
N ARG A 7 -21.08 26.00 -14.24
CA ARG A 7 -20.10 25.12 -13.56
C ARG A 7 -20.66 23.74 -13.25
N ASP A 8 -21.98 23.59 -13.17
CA ASP A 8 -22.63 22.30 -12.90
C ASP A 8 -22.66 21.37 -14.12
N THR A 9 -22.47 21.88 -15.35
CA THR A 9 -22.44 21.05 -16.57
C THR A 9 -21.10 20.35 -16.83
N GLN A 10 -20.03 20.71 -16.10
CA GLN A 10 -18.67 20.18 -16.30
C GLN A 10 -18.25 19.13 -15.25
N LEU A 11 -19.09 18.86 -14.25
CA LEU A 11 -18.78 17.94 -13.15
C LEU A 11 -19.87 16.88 -13.04
N ILE A 12 -19.44 15.63 -12.82
CA ILE A 12 -20.32 14.52 -12.48
C ILE A 12 -20.00 14.06 -11.07
N THR A 13 -21.03 13.80 -10.27
CA THR A 13 -20.91 13.19 -8.94
C THR A 13 -21.24 11.71 -9.06
N VAL A 14 -20.28 10.85 -8.69
CA VAL A 14 -20.44 9.40 -8.72
C VAL A 14 -20.13 8.87 -7.32
N ASP A 15 -21.16 8.37 -6.63
CA ASP A 15 -21.07 7.85 -5.26
C ASP A 15 -20.70 6.36 -5.21
N GLU A 16 -19.93 5.88 -6.19
CA GLU A 16 -19.47 4.50 -6.27
C GLU A 16 -18.09 4.35 -5.62
N LYS A 17 -17.79 3.12 -5.16
CA LYS A 17 -16.45 2.82 -4.66
C LYS A 17 -15.44 2.96 -5.80
N LEU A 18 -14.39 3.74 -5.55
CA LEU A 18 -13.31 3.93 -6.52
C LEU A 18 -12.44 2.67 -6.61
N ASP A 19 -12.71 1.83 -7.60
CA ASP A 19 -11.89 0.66 -7.94
C ASP A 19 -11.04 0.95 -9.19
N ILE A 20 -9.72 1.00 -9.03
CA ILE A 20 -8.77 1.23 -10.14
C ILE A 20 -8.00 -0.03 -10.54
N THR A 21 -8.32 -1.20 -9.97
CA THR A 21 -7.59 -2.46 -10.19
C THR A 21 -7.35 -2.75 -11.67
N THR A 22 -8.37 -2.59 -12.50
CA THR A 22 -8.36 -2.86 -13.95
C THR A 22 -7.51 -1.88 -14.75
N LEU A 23 -7.20 -0.70 -14.20
CA LEU A 23 -6.44 0.36 -14.87
C LEU A 23 -4.93 0.32 -14.54
N THR A 24 -4.54 -0.28 -13.42
CA THR A 24 -3.14 -0.26 -12.95
C THR A 24 -2.18 -1.14 -13.76
N GLY A 25 -2.70 -2.08 -14.55
CA GLY A 25 -1.90 -3.03 -15.34
C GLY A 25 -1.21 -4.12 -14.53
N VAL A 26 -1.50 -4.24 -13.23
CA VAL A 26 -1.00 -5.34 -12.39
C VAL A 26 -1.78 -6.63 -12.71
N PRO A 27 -1.10 -7.77 -12.96
CA PRO A 27 -1.78 -9.04 -13.19
C PRO A 27 -2.67 -9.46 -12.01
N GLU A 28 -3.80 -10.10 -12.30
CA GLU A 28 -4.77 -10.52 -11.27
C GLU A 28 -4.16 -11.42 -10.18
N GLU A 29 -3.14 -12.21 -10.55
CA GLU A 29 -2.42 -13.06 -9.60
C GLU A 29 -1.89 -12.23 -8.43
N HIS A 30 -1.23 -11.11 -8.70
CA HIS A 30 -0.64 -10.27 -7.66
C HIS A 30 -1.65 -9.41 -6.91
N ILE A 31 -2.85 -9.22 -7.46
CA ILE A 31 -3.93 -8.47 -6.80
C ILE A 31 -4.66 -9.34 -5.78
N LYS A 32 -5.05 -10.56 -6.18
CA LYS A 32 -5.93 -11.43 -5.37
C LYS A 32 -5.18 -12.32 -4.37
N THR A 33 -3.98 -12.78 -4.72
CA THR A 33 -3.24 -13.76 -3.88
C THR A 33 -2.38 -13.11 -2.82
N ARG A 34 -2.05 -11.82 -2.97
CA ARG A 34 -1.17 -11.09 -2.06
C ARG A 34 -1.95 -10.46 -0.93
N LYS A 35 -1.27 -10.32 0.20
CA LYS A 35 -1.81 -9.63 1.36
C LYS A 35 -0.91 -8.47 1.72
N VAL A 36 -1.53 -7.32 1.90
CA VAL A 36 -0.88 -6.08 2.30
C VAL A 36 -0.90 -5.97 3.82
N ARG A 37 0.23 -5.63 4.42
CA ARG A 37 0.33 -5.29 5.84
C ARG A 37 0.47 -3.79 6.00
N ILE A 38 -0.47 -3.18 6.70
CA ILE A 38 -0.46 -1.75 7.06
C ILE A 38 -0.08 -1.65 8.55
N PHE A 39 1.05 -1.01 8.84
CA PHE A 39 1.59 -0.94 10.19
C PHE A 39 2.45 0.31 10.41
N VAL A 40 2.65 0.68 11.66
CA VAL A 40 3.72 1.62 12.03
C VAL A 40 4.95 0.80 12.38
N PRO A 41 6.12 1.01 11.74
CA PRO A 41 7.30 0.20 12.01
C PRO A 41 7.72 0.37 13.47
N ALA A 42 8.07 -0.74 14.11
CA ALA A 42 8.60 -0.74 15.47
C ALA A 42 9.92 0.05 15.53
N ARG A 43 10.19 0.65 16.70
CA ARG A 43 11.48 1.30 16.94
C ARG A 43 12.59 0.25 16.86
N ASN A 44 13.70 0.58 16.19
CA ASN A 44 14.90 -0.25 16.28
C ASN A 44 15.41 -0.22 17.72
N ASN A 45 15.36 -1.35 18.43
CA ASN A 45 15.72 -1.41 19.85
C ASN A 45 17.17 -1.00 20.15
N MET A 46 18.07 -1.13 19.17
CA MET A 46 19.48 -0.71 19.30
C MET A 46 19.67 0.82 19.33
N GLN A 47 18.64 1.60 18.96
CA GLN A 47 18.70 3.06 18.90
C GLN A 47 17.52 3.70 19.64
N SER A 48 17.77 4.76 20.40
CA SER A 48 16.70 5.46 21.13
C SER A 48 15.83 6.39 20.26
N GLY A 49 16.18 6.59 18.98
CA GLY A 49 15.47 7.49 18.08
C GLY A 49 14.07 6.99 17.69
N VAL A 50 13.06 7.86 17.78
CA VAL A 50 11.65 7.56 17.46
C VAL A 50 11.17 8.16 16.13
N ASN A 51 12.07 8.73 15.31
CA ASN A 51 11.63 9.44 14.10
C ASN A 51 11.02 8.49 13.05
N ASN A 52 11.48 7.23 13.01
CA ASN A 52 10.98 6.23 12.08
C ASN A 52 9.60 5.67 12.45
N THR A 53 9.12 5.87 13.70
CA THR A 53 7.84 5.32 14.20
C THR A 53 6.66 6.30 14.04
N LYS A 54 6.83 7.36 13.25
CA LYS A 54 5.81 8.42 13.05
C LYS A 54 4.93 8.21 11.82
N LYS A 55 5.37 7.39 10.87
CA LYS A 55 4.70 7.18 9.58
C LYS A 55 4.15 5.77 9.49
N TRP A 56 3.02 5.64 8.80
CA TRP A 56 2.45 4.35 8.45
C TRP A 56 3.19 3.79 7.24
N LYS A 57 3.40 2.49 7.25
CA LYS A 57 3.99 1.75 6.14
C LYS A 57 3.01 0.71 5.64
N MET A 58 3.05 0.52 4.34
CA MET A 58 2.34 -0.54 3.64
C MET A 58 3.38 -1.39 2.92
N GLU A 59 3.36 -2.69 3.20
CA GLU A 59 4.27 -3.68 2.63
C GLU A 59 3.47 -4.91 2.21
N PHE A 60 3.97 -5.63 1.20
CA PHE A 60 3.40 -6.92 0.81
C PHE A 60 4.01 -8.07 1.61
N ASP A 61 3.29 -9.19 1.66
CA ASP A 61 3.82 -10.47 2.13
C ASP A 61 5.07 -10.88 1.33
N THR A 62 6.07 -11.42 2.02
CA THR A 62 7.30 -11.88 1.38
C THR A 62 7.08 -13.26 0.76
N ARG A 63 7.29 -13.37 -0.56
CA ARG A 63 7.34 -14.66 -1.27
C ARG A 63 8.73 -15.31 -1.20
N GLU A 64 8.82 -16.48 -1.82
CA GLU A 64 10.04 -17.28 -1.88
C GLU A 64 11.24 -16.49 -2.45
N ARG A 65 12.38 -16.68 -1.78
CA ARG A 65 13.70 -16.30 -2.26
C ARG A 65 14.56 -17.57 -2.28
N TRP A 66 15.22 -17.82 -3.40
CA TRP A 66 16.06 -19.01 -3.58
C TRP A 66 17.51 -18.62 -3.89
N GLU A 67 18.41 -19.57 -3.69
CA GLU A 67 19.83 -19.38 -3.99
C GLU A 67 20.09 -19.51 -5.49
N ASN A 68 20.81 -18.56 -6.07
CA ASN A 68 21.28 -18.62 -7.45
C ASN A 68 22.36 -19.71 -7.58
N PRO A 69 22.19 -20.75 -8.42
CA PRO A 69 23.13 -21.86 -8.53
C PRO A 69 24.57 -21.48 -8.90
N LEU A 70 24.79 -20.33 -9.55
CA LEU A 70 26.13 -19.91 -9.97
C LEU A 70 26.86 -19.10 -8.90
N MET A 71 26.19 -18.08 -8.35
CA MET A 71 26.82 -17.06 -7.49
C MET A 71 26.36 -17.10 -6.03
N GLY A 72 25.34 -17.89 -5.69
CA GLY A 72 24.77 -17.94 -4.33
C GLY A 72 23.88 -16.74 -3.96
N TRP A 73 23.48 -15.91 -4.92
CA TRP A 73 22.64 -14.74 -4.65
C TRP A 73 21.19 -15.10 -4.35
N ALA A 74 20.53 -14.30 -3.50
CA ALA A 74 19.10 -14.42 -3.22
C ALA A 74 18.26 -13.93 -4.42
N SER A 75 17.84 -14.88 -5.26
CA SER A 75 16.97 -14.63 -6.41
C SER A 75 15.50 -14.69 -6.00
N THR A 76 14.63 -13.98 -6.71
CA THR A 76 13.18 -14.01 -6.47
C THR A 76 12.41 -13.73 -7.77
N ALA A 77 11.19 -14.26 -7.86
CA ALA A 77 10.22 -13.98 -8.93
C ALA A 77 9.15 -12.98 -8.47
N ASP A 78 9.35 -12.32 -7.33
CA ASP A 78 8.37 -11.41 -6.75
C ASP A 78 8.65 -9.95 -7.13
N PRO A 79 7.82 -9.33 -8.00
CA PRO A 79 8.02 -7.93 -8.39
C PRO A 79 7.65 -6.94 -7.26
N LEU A 80 6.80 -7.35 -6.31
CA LEU A 80 6.29 -6.48 -5.24
C LEU A 80 7.09 -6.62 -3.94
N SER A 81 8.11 -7.49 -3.90
CA SER A 81 8.84 -7.85 -2.67
C SER A 81 9.53 -6.68 -1.97
N ASN A 82 9.85 -5.62 -2.73
CA ASN A 82 10.63 -4.47 -2.26
C ASN A 82 9.80 -3.19 -2.24
N LEU A 83 8.49 -3.29 -2.44
CA LEU A 83 7.59 -2.15 -2.46
C LEU A 83 7.19 -1.79 -1.02
N VAL A 84 7.59 -0.59 -0.60
CA VAL A 84 7.23 -0.01 0.70
C VAL A 84 6.63 1.36 0.45
N LEU A 85 5.34 1.53 0.72
CA LEU A 85 4.68 2.84 0.64
C LEU A 85 4.63 3.47 2.03
N THR A 86 4.82 4.78 2.08
CA THR A 86 4.77 5.55 3.32
C THR A 86 3.56 6.48 3.33
N PHE A 87 2.81 6.43 4.41
CA PHE A 87 1.58 7.19 4.60
C PHE A 87 1.64 8.02 5.89
N SER A 88 0.87 9.10 5.92
CA SER A 88 0.77 9.96 7.10
C SER A 88 -0.25 9.45 8.10
N THR A 89 -1.39 8.91 7.63
CA THR A 89 -2.49 8.41 8.46
C THR A 89 -2.79 6.94 8.15
N LYS A 90 -3.57 6.29 9.03
CA LYS A 90 -4.03 4.91 8.82
C LYS A 90 -5.08 4.87 7.72
N GLU A 91 -5.95 5.87 7.73
CA GLU A 91 -7.10 6.00 6.84
C GLU A 91 -6.65 6.15 5.38
N ASP A 92 -5.60 6.95 5.12
CA ASP A 92 -5.03 7.11 3.79
C ASP A 92 -4.47 5.78 3.25
N ALA A 93 -3.81 5.01 4.12
CA ALA A 93 -3.25 3.71 3.75
C ALA A 93 -4.36 2.70 3.43
N VAL A 94 -5.41 2.64 4.26
CA VAL A 94 -6.56 1.76 4.04
C VAL A 94 -7.29 2.15 2.75
N ALA A 95 -7.58 3.44 2.55
CA ALA A 95 -8.22 3.92 1.34
C ALA A 95 -7.40 3.60 0.08
N PHE A 96 -6.07 3.68 0.16
CA PHE A 96 -5.19 3.29 -0.94
C PHE A 96 -5.21 1.79 -1.23
N ALA A 97 -5.20 0.94 -0.20
CA ALA A 97 -5.30 -0.52 -0.39
C ALA A 97 -6.65 -0.91 -1.00
N GLU A 98 -7.75 -0.32 -0.50
CA GLU A 98 -9.10 -0.57 -1.01
C GLU A 98 -9.29 -0.10 -2.44
N LYS A 99 -8.72 1.05 -2.79
CA LYS A 99 -8.74 1.61 -4.14
C LYS A 99 -8.03 0.71 -5.15
N ASN A 100 -6.94 0.06 -4.74
CA ASN A 100 -6.19 -0.90 -5.56
C ASN A 100 -6.70 -2.35 -5.43
N GLY A 101 -7.79 -2.58 -4.70
CA GLY A 101 -8.40 -3.91 -4.55
C GLY A 101 -7.52 -4.95 -3.87
N TRP A 102 -6.54 -4.54 -3.05
CA TRP A 102 -5.67 -5.46 -2.33
C TRP A 102 -6.27 -5.86 -0.98
N SER A 103 -6.14 -7.15 -0.64
CA SER A 103 -6.47 -7.64 0.70
C SER A 103 -5.46 -7.08 1.71
N TYR A 104 -5.93 -6.52 2.82
CA TYR A 104 -5.07 -5.86 3.79
C TYR A 104 -5.32 -6.32 5.24
N ASP A 105 -4.27 -6.31 6.04
CA ASP A 105 -4.32 -6.37 7.50
C ASP A 105 -3.80 -5.05 8.08
N VAL A 106 -4.45 -4.57 9.14
CA VAL A 106 -3.99 -3.39 9.86
C VAL A 106 -3.51 -3.76 11.26
N GLU A 107 -2.25 -3.46 11.53
CA GLU A 107 -1.68 -3.52 12.88
C GLU A 107 -1.79 -2.15 13.54
N GLU A 108 -2.43 -2.09 14.71
CA GLU A 108 -2.57 -0.83 15.43
C GLU A 108 -1.23 -0.30 15.92
N ARG A 109 -1.12 1.04 15.91
CA ARG A 109 0.07 1.73 16.41
C ARG A 109 0.20 1.50 17.91
N LYS A 110 1.23 0.75 18.31
CA LYS A 110 1.66 0.65 19.70
C LYS A 110 2.48 1.88 20.05
N VAL A 111 1.96 2.70 20.96
CA VAL A 111 2.69 3.88 21.45
C VAL A 111 3.88 3.37 22.29
N PRO A 112 5.13 3.72 21.93
CA PRO A 112 6.32 3.31 22.67
C PRO A 112 6.48 4.04 24.00
#